data_AF-A0A496L313-F1
#
_entry.id   AF-A0A496L313-F1
#
_cell.length_a   1.000
_cell.length_b   1.000
_cell.length_c   1.000
_cell.angle_alpha   90.00
_cell.angle_beta   90.00
_cell.angle_gamma   90.00
#
_symmetry.space_group_name_H-M   'P 1'
#
loop_
_entity.id
_entity.type
_entity.pdbx_description
1 polymer ?
#
loop_
_entity_poly.entity_id
_entity_poly.type
_entity_poly.pdbx_seq_one_letter_code
_entity_poly.pdbx_strand_id
1 'polypeptide(L)'
;MLFFIGRHVPYKGIEYLIECEKLVDDDCVFVVAGKGPLTKRLKTQAAHSDRIKFIGKISDEELRLYLKASYLFLFPSINRSEAFGVALAEALYCGLPAVSFYIEGSGVTWVNKNNYSGVVVKNFDKQAFARTINELLKKEDLRAELSRNAKSWVSENFLTDKAFVALHEIYRERSFSDEPAANVSIVLYNNKFDEVKALVSSLRSNPTVKRIFLIDNSEIRNDNYLGLDVTYVFNDINLGYGRGHNIALRQTLYDKMSPIHIVMNADVHLEPEIIDNIVVYMCQHTDVAMLMPKVYYPNNKIQYLCRLLPTPIDLFGRRFLPKRFMRRRVERLEMRHTDYNKIIEVPHISGCFMTIRTEVLEKSGLFDERFFLYLEDVDLTRRISKWGKTIFYPKVHIVHKHNRGSYSSFKLLMRHITSAYKYFRKWGFFSDKEREVINRKIFDATL
;
A
#
# COMPACT_ATOMS: atom_id res chain seq x y z
N MET A 1 21.82 -35.39 24.00
CA MET A 1 20.72 -34.48 24.40
C MET A 1 19.79 -34.25 23.21
N LEU A 2 18.49 -34.36 23.43
CA LEU A 2 17.41 -34.02 22.49
C LEU A 2 16.65 -32.82 23.05
N PHE A 3 16.33 -31.83 22.23
CA PHE A 3 15.87 -30.55 22.76
C PHE A 3 14.55 -30.07 22.16
N PHE A 4 13.67 -29.57 23.01
CA PHE A 4 12.46 -28.85 22.66
C PHE A 4 12.43 -27.51 23.40
N ILE A 5 12.01 -26.44 22.72
CA ILE A 5 11.64 -25.18 23.36
C ILE A 5 10.29 -24.67 22.85
N GLY A 6 9.44 -24.24 23.78
CA GLY A 6 8.21 -23.56 23.42
C GLY A 6 7.26 -23.34 24.59
N ARG A 7 6.17 -22.62 24.34
CA ARG A 7 5.09 -22.48 25.32
C ARG A 7 4.41 -23.83 25.55
N HIS A 8 4.15 -24.22 26.80
CA HIS A 8 3.49 -25.50 27.08
C HIS A 8 1.96 -25.40 26.92
N VAL A 9 1.48 -25.58 25.69
CA VAL A 9 0.08 -25.49 25.25
C VAL A 9 -0.30 -26.69 24.37
N PRO A 10 -1.59 -27.01 24.22
CA PRO A 10 -2.02 -28.27 23.57
C PRO A 10 -1.44 -28.48 22.16
N TYR A 11 -1.47 -27.46 21.31
CA TYR A 11 -1.05 -27.60 19.91
C TYR A 11 0.46 -27.82 19.71
N LYS A 12 1.28 -27.59 20.74
CA LYS A 12 2.74 -27.86 20.71
C LYS A 12 3.06 -29.34 20.89
N GLY A 13 2.07 -30.17 21.21
CA GLY A 13 2.18 -31.64 21.22
C GLY A 13 3.26 -32.23 22.11
N ILE A 14 3.63 -31.56 23.21
CA ILE A 14 4.66 -32.03 24.16
C ILE A 14 4.28 -33.40 24.77
N GLU A 15 2.98 -33.71 24.87
CA GLU A 15 2.50 -35.03 25.31
C GLU A 15 3.04 -36.16 24.41
N TYR A 16 3.12 -35.94 23.09
CA TYR A 16 3.68 -36.92 22.15
C TYR A 16 5.19 -37.11 22.34
N LEU A 17 5.92 -36.08 22.76
CA LEU A 17 7.35 -36.19 23.11
C LEU A 17 7.53 -37.07 24.35
N ILE A 18 6.70 -36.88 25.38
CA ILE A 18 6.74 -37.69 26.60
C ILE A 18 6.40 -39.16 26.29
N GLU A 19 5.42 -39.41 25.43
CA GLU A 19 5.06 -40.78 25.02
C GLU A 19 6.12 -41.43 24.13
N CYS A 20 6.75 -40.64 23.26
CA CYS A 20 7.81 -41.06 22.36
C CYS A 20 9.08 -41.50 23.09
N GLU A 21 9.40 -40.87 24.23
CA GLU A 21 10.62 -41.19 24.99
C GLU A 21 10.72 -42.69 25.32
N LYS A 22 9.61 -43.34 25.68
CA LYS A 22 9.57 -44.78 25.99
C LYS A 22 9.92 -45.70 24.81
N LEU A 23 9.90 -45.18 23.59
CA LEU A 23 10.16 -45.89 22.35
C LEU A 23 11.56 -45.57 21.78
N VAL A 24 12.33 -44.72 22.47
CA VAL A 24 13.70 -44.36 22.07
C VAL A 24 14.68 -45.25 22.83
N ASP A 25 15.46 -46.01 22.06
CA ASP A 25 16.33 -47.10 22.54
C ASP A 25 17.66 -46.56 23.09
N ASP A 26 18.13 -45.42 22.57
CA ASP A 26 19.41 -44.82 22.94
C ASP A 26 19.35 -44.17 24.33
N ASP A 27 20.47 -44.24 25.06
CA ASP A 27 20.66 -43.53 26.33
C ASP A 27 20.80 -42.03 26.07
N CYS A 28 19.68 -41.32 26.13
CA CYS A 28 19.58 -39.91 25.81
C CYS A 28 18.68 -39.16 26.80
N VAL A 29 18.91 -37.85 26.90
CA VAL A 29 18.13 -36.95 27.76
C VAL A 29 17.28 -36.04 26.88
N PHE A 30 15.99 -35.98 27.17
CA PHE A 30 15.01 -35.08 26.56
C PHE A 30 14.89 -33.82 27.40
N VAL A 31 15.37 -32.70 26.87
CA VAL A 31 15.33 -31.40 27.54
C VAL A 31 14.17 -30.58 27.00
N VAL A 32 13.26 -30.21 27.90
CA VAL A 32 12.03 -29.46 27.60
C VAL A 32 12.11 -28.08 28.24
N ALA A 33 12.36 -27.07 27.40
CA ALA A 33 12.42 -25.67 27.80
C ALA A 33 11.11 -24.93 27.54
N GLY A 34 10.80 -23.97 28.42
CA GLY A 34 9.63 -23.13 28.37
C GLY A 34 8.69 -23.30 29.57
N LYS A 35 7.54 -22.64 29.47
CA LYS A 35 6.45 -22.72 30.45
C LYS A 35 5.12 -22.45 29.76
N GLY A 36 4.03 -22.93 30.35
CA GLY A 36 2.67 -22.67 29.89
C GLY A 36 1.62 -23.34 30.78
N PRO A 37 0.33 -23.19 30.44
CA PRO A 37 -0.78 -23.75 31.21
C PRO A 37 -0.67 -25.25 31.47
N LEU A 38 -0.09 -26.01 30.53
CA LEU A 38 0.04 -27.47 30.66
C LEU A 38 1.26 -27.93 31.47
N THR A 39 2.14 -27.02 31.92
CA THR A 39 3.44 -27.40 32.53
C THR A 39 3.28 -28.38 33.70
N LYS A 40 2.34 -28.11 34.61
CA LYS A 40 2.14 -28.95 35.80
C LYS A 40 1.72 -30.36 35.39
N ARG A 41 0.73 -30.47 34.50
CA ARG A 41 0.23 -31.74 33.96
C ARG A 41 1.33 -32.53 33.23
N LEU A 42 2.09 -31.87 32.35
CA LEU A 42 3.19 -32.50 31.60
C LEU A 42 4.30 -33.01 32.52
N LYS A 43 4.67 -32.25 33.55
CA LYS A 43 5.63 -32.72 34.58
C LYS A 43 5.11 -33.94 35.33
N THR A 44 3.83 -33.97 35.70
CA THR A 44 3.20 -35.13 36.33
C THR A 44 3.20 -36.35 35.39
N GLN A 45 2.87 -36.16 34.12
CA GLN A 45 2.90 -37.24 33.12
C GLN A 45 4.31 -37.82 32.91
N ALA A 46 5.35 -36.99 33.01
CA ALA A 46 6.74 -37.38 32.87
C ALA A 46 7.40 -37.81 34.20
N ALA A 47 6.67 -37.85 35.32
CA ALA A 47 7.25 -38.03 36.66
C ALA A 47 8.00 -39.37 36.85
N HIS A 48 7.69 -40.37 36.03
CA HIS A 48 8.31 -41.69 36.07
C HIS A 48 9.52 -41.84 35.13
N SER A 49 9.89 -40.80 34.37
CA SER A 49 11.05 -40.84 33.47
C SER A 49 12.20 -40.03 34.05
N ASP A 50 13.35 -40.69 34.22
CA ASP A 50 14.60 -40.04 34.59
C ASP A 50 15.27 -39.32 33.41
N ARG A 51 14.82 -39.57 32.17
CA ARG A 51 15.39 -39.01 30.94
C ARG A 51 14.75 -37.69 30.52
N ILE A 52 13.56 -37.35 31.01
CA ILE A 52 12.87 -36.09 30.65
C ILE A 52 13.15 -35.00 31.68
N LYS A 53 13.82 -33.92 31.26
CA LYS A 53 14.19 -32.78 32.12
C LYS A 53 13.48 -31.51 31.67
N PHE A 54 12.57 -31.02 32.51
CA PHE A 54 11.92 -29.72 32.33
C PHE A 54 12.74 -28.61 32.99
N ILE A 55 13.39 -27.77 32.18
CA ILE A 55 14.31 -26.74 32.66
C ILE A 55 13.67 -25.36 32.85
N GLY A 56 12.41 -25.19 32.46
CA GLY A 56 11.69 -23.92 32.62
C GLY A 56 12.06 -22.90 31.55
N LYS A 57 11.79 -21.62 31.80
CA LYS A 57 12.17 -20.54 30.88
C LYS A 57 13.68 -20.38 30.90
N ILE A 58 14.25 -20.15 29.72
CA ILE A 58 15.68 -19.92 29.53
C ILE A 58 15.89 -18.58 28.80
N SER A 59 17.08 -18.01 28.96
CA SER A 59 17.56 -16.83 28.25
C SER A 59 17.97 -17.15 26.81
N ASP A 60 18.15 -16.12 26.00
CA ASP A 60 18.64 -16.26 24.61
C ASP A 60 20.06 -16.84 24.55
N GLU A 61 20.89 -16.56 25.56
CA GLU A 61 22.24 -17.12 25.66
C GLU A 61 22.17 -18.62 25.93
N GLU A 62 21.37 -19.04 26.92
CA GLU A 62 21.13 -20.46 27.21
C GLU A 62 20.52 -21.18 26.00
N LEU A 63 19.57 -20.56 25.30
CA LEU A 63 18.98 -21.14 24.08
C LEU A 63 20.06 -21.48 23.05
N ARG A 64 20.98 -20.57 22.76
CA ARG A 64 22.09 -20.82 21.83
C ARG A 64 22.97 -21.99 22.28
N LEU A 65 23.23 -22.11 23.59
CA LEU A 65 24.02 -23.20 24.15
C LEU A 65 23.28 -24.54 23.98
N TYR A 66 21.99 -24.60 24.32
CA TYR A 66 21.18 -25.82 24.17
C TYR A 66 21.04 -26.24 22.71
N LEU A 67 20.85 -25.30 21.78
CA LEU A 67 20.79 -25.61 20.34
C LEU A 67 22.11 -26.22 19.84
N LYS A 68 23.26 -25.70 20.30
CA LYS A 68 24.58 -26.22 19.90
C LYS A 68 24.95 -27.54 20.55
N ALA A 69 24.50 -27.78 21.79
CA ALA A 69 24.83 -28.98 22.55
C ALA A 69 23.90 -30.17 22.27
N SER A 70 22.82 -29.96 21.50
CA SER A 70 21.84 -31.00 21.17
C SER A 70 22.20 -31.75 19.90
N TYR A 71 21.73 -33.00 19.80
CA TYR A 71 21.86 -33.78 18.56
C TYR A 71 20.68 -33.59 17.63
N LEU A 72 19.48 -33.42 18.18
CA LEU A 72 18.25 -33.20 17.42
C LEU A 72 17.37 -32.18 18.12
N PHE A 73 16.66 -31.40 17.30
CA PHE A 73 15.54 -30.58 17.73
C PHE A 73 14.23 -31.35 17.56
N LEU A 74 13.43 -31.40 18.62
CA LEU A 74 12.13 -32.07 18.60
C LEU A 74 11.04 -31.02 18.43
N PHE A 75 10.23 -31.14 17.38
CA PHE A 75 9.18 -30.17 17.07
C PHE A 75 7.82 -30.86 16.88
N PRO A 76 7.17 -31.31 17.97
CA PRO A 76 5.98 -32.16 17.92
C PRO A 76 4.68 -31.34 17.82
N SER A 77 4.70 -30.14 17.24
CA SER A 77 3.47 -29.36 17.01
C SER A 77 2.49 -30.12 16.12
N ILE A 78 1.18 -30.02 16.39
CA ILE A 78 0.18 -30.94 15.81
C ILE A 78 -0.88 -30.26 14.93
N ASN A 79 -1.00 -28.93 14.93
CA ASN A 79 -2.01 -28.23 14.12
C ASN A 79 -1.56 -26.83 13.66
N ARG A 80 -2.38 -26.20 12.81
CA ARG A 80 -2.13 -24.90 12.15
C ARG A 80 -1.98 -23.70 13.10
N SER A 81 -2.27 -23.83 14.39
CA SER A 81 -1.87 -22.80 15.36
C SER A 81 -0.34 -22.63 15.39
N GLU A 82 0.41 -23.66 14.98
CA GLU A 82 1.79 -23.50 14.56
C GLU A 82 1.84 -23.14 13.07
N ALA A 83 2.04 -21.85 12.76
CA ALA A 83 2.05 -21.37 11.39
C ALA A 83 3.40 -21.57 10.70
N PHE A 84 4.50 -21.08 11.29
CA PHE A 84 5.83 -21.10 10.68
C PHE A 84 6.83 -21.94 11.48
N GLY A 85 6.79 -21.88 12.82
CA GLY A 85 7.80 -22.52 13.66
C GLY A 85 9.09 -21.71 13.75
N VAL A 86 9.06 -20.57 14.45
CA VAL A 86 10.27 -19.74 14.66
C VAL A 86 11.38 -20.53 15.36
N ALA A 87 11.06 -21.24 16.45
CA ALA A 87 12.03 -22.07 17.15
C ALA A 87 12.60 -23.22 16.29
N LEU A 88 11.81 -23.70 15.33
CA LEU A 88 12.25 -24.70 14.35
C LEU A 88 13.26 -24.08 13.37
N ALA A 89 12.98 -22.89 12.83
CA ALA A 89 13.91 -22.17 11.98
C ALA A 89 15.22 -21.82 12.71
N GLU A 90 15.15 -21.40 13.99
CA GLU A 90 16.33 -21.12 14.82
C GLU A 90 17.21 -22.34 15.05
N ALA A 91 16.59 -23.50 15.30
CA ALA A 91 17.31 -24.76 15.45
C ALA A 91 18.02 -25.16 14.15
N LEU A 92 17.30 -25.16 13.03
CA LEU A 92 17.86 -25.49 11.72
C LEU A 92 18.97 -24.49 11.31
N TYR A 93 18.84 -23.20 11.63
CA TYR A 93 19.88 -22.19 11.42
C TYR A 93 21.16 -22.49 12.20
N CYS A 94 21.03 -23.03 13.42
CA CYS A 94 22.17 -23.47 14.23
C CYS A 94 22.79 -24.79 13.70
N GLY A 95 22.26 -25.36 12.62
CA GLY A 95 22.67 -26.65 12.09
C GLY A 95 22.18 -27.83 12.93
N LEU A 96 21.14 -27.66 13.74
CA LEU A 96 20.53 -28.73 14.53
C LEU A 96 19.38 -29.37 13.72
N PRO A 97 19.53 -30.59 13.19
CA PRO A 97 18.46 -31.25 12.45
C PRO A 97 17.22 -31.44 13.31
N ALA A 98 16.04 -31.31 12.69
CA ALA A 98 14.78 -31.39 13.40
C ALA A 98 13.94 -32.62 13.01
N VAL A 99 13.24 -33.19 13.98
CA VAL A 99 12.16 -34.16 13.77
C VAL A 99 10.83 -33.46 14.07
N SER A 100 9.93 -33.42 13.09
CA SER A 100 8.64 -32.72 13.20
C SER A 100 7.48 -33.53 12.66
N PHE A 101 6.27 -33.24 13.12
CA PHE A 101 5.05 -33.76 12.48
C PHE A 101 4.73 -32.98 11.20
N TYR A 102 4.15 -33.67 10.22
CA TYR A 102 3.50 -33.06 9.06
C TYR A 102 2.21 -32.37 9.52
N ILE A 103 2.09 -31.07 9.27
CA ILE A 103 0.89 -30.29 9.60
C ILE A 103 0.34 -29.70 8.30
N GLU A 104 -0.86 -30.13 7.90
CA GLU A 104 -1.46 -29.72 6.64
C GLU A 104 -1.68 -28.20 6.57
N GLY A 105 -1.13 -27.57 5.53
CA GLY A 105 -1.12 -26.13 5.29
C GLY A 105 -0.62 -25.25 6.43
N SER A 106 0.30 -25.79 7.21
CA SER A 106 1.26 -25.02 8.00
C SER A 106 2.55 -24.85 7.19
N GLY A 107 3.28 -23.75 7.43
CA GLY A 107 4.62 -23.53 6.93
C GLY A 107 5.69 -24.39 7.61
N VAL A 108 5.37 -25.17 8.65
CA VAL A 108 6.32 -26.05 9.35
C VAL A 108 7.02 -27.04 8.40
N THR A 109 6.28 -27.66 7.48
CA THR A 109 6.84 -28.59 6.48
C THR A 109 7.69 -27.88 5.43
N TRP A 110 7.49 -26.57 5.25
CA TRP A 110 8.35 -25.75 4.39
C TRP A 110 9.64 -25.36 5.10
N VAL A 111 9.57 -25.04 6.39
CA VAL A 111 10.74 -24.72 7.22
C VAL A 111 11.62 -25.96 7.42
N ASN A 112 11.04 -27.09 7.83
CA ASN A 112 11.73 -28.37 7.91
C ASN A 112 11.46 -29.20 6.64
N LYS A 113 12.34 -29.06 5.65
CA LYS A 113 12.26 -29.79 4.39
C LYS A 113 12.62 -31.26 4.61
N ASN A 114 11.63 -32.13 4.42
CA ASN A 114 11.72 -33.57 4.70
C ASN A 114 12.91 -34.24 3.99
N ASN A 115 13.67 -35.04 4.73
CA ASN A 115 14.89 -35.73 4.31
C ASN A 115 15.96 -34.82 3.69
N TYR A 116 15.91 -33.52 3.99
CA TYR A 116 16.91 -32.54 3.54
C TYR A 116 17.47 -31.74 4.70
N SER A 117 16.66 -30.94 5.40
CA SER A 117 17.09 -30.20 6.61
C SER A 117 16.79 -30.95 7.91
N GLY A 118 15.92 -31.94 7.84
CA GLY A 118 15.45 -32.75 8.95
C GLY A 118 14.43 -33.75 8.44
N VAL A 119 13.70 -34.39 9.34
CA VAL A 119 12.73 -35.43 8.99
C VAL A 119 11.33 -35.02 9.43
N VAL A 120 10.37 -35.15 8.51
CA VAL A 120 8.97 -34.89 8.74
C VAL A 120 8.21 -36.21 8.74
N VAL A 121 7.55 -36.51 9.85
CA VAL A 121 6.78 -37.75 10.02
C VAL A 121 5.28 -37.48 10.00
N LYS A 122 4.47 -38.52 9.77
CA LYS A 122 3.00 -38.41 9.77
C LYS A 122 2.52 -37.82 11.10
N ASN A 123 1.54 -36.91 11.03
CA ASN A 123 0.99 -36.26 12.22
C ASN A 123 0.48 -37.29 13.23
N PHE A 124 0.71 -37.03 14.52
CA PHE A 124 0.33 -37.89 15.65
C PHE A 124 1.00 -39.27 15.71
N ASP A 125 1.87 -39.63 14.75
CA ASP A 125 2.55 -40.93 14.70
C ASP A 125 3.80 -40.94 15.60
N LYS A 126 3.58 -41.18 16.90
CA LYS A 126 4.65 -41.26 17.91
C LYS A 126 5.65 -42.39 17.64
N GLN A 127 5.21 -43.50 17.03
CA GLN A 127 6.10 -44.61 16.69
C GLN A 127 7.06 -44.21 15.57
N ALA A 128 6.57 -43.54 14.52
CA ALA A 128 7.42 -42.99 13.47
C ALA A 128 8.36 -41.91 14.01
N PHE A 129 7.87 -41.03 14.90
CA PHE A 129 8.68 -40.01 15.56
C PHE A 129 9.85 -40.64 16.33
N ALA A 130 9.60 -41.67 17.14
CA ALA A 130 10.62 -42.40 17.90
C ALA A 130 11.62 -43.14 17.02
N ARG A 131 11.13 -43.88 16.01
CA ARG A 131 12.00 -44.60 15.06
C ARG A 131 12.96 -43.65 14.35
N THR A 132 12.47 -42.47 13.98
CA THR A 132 13.27 -41.42 13.35
C THR A 132 14.35 -40.89 14.30
N ILE A 133 14.02 -40.67 15.57
CA ILE A 133 15.02 -40.29 16.59
C ILE A 133 16.10 -41.37 16.71
N ASN A 134 15.72 -42.64 16.87
CA ASN A 134 16.67 -43.75 16.98
C ASN A 134 17.57 -43.86 15.74
N GLU A 135 17.00 -43.69 14.55
CA GLU A 135 17.76 -43.72 13.31
C GLU A 135 18.81 -42.60 13.25
N LEU A 136 18.41 -41.36 13.56
CA LEU A 136 19.29 -40.19 13.50
C LEU A 136 20.32 -40.14 14.65
N LEU A 137 20.05 -40.80 15.78
CA LEU A 137 21.04 -40.98 16.84
C LEU A 137 22.13 -41.97 16.41
N LYS A 138 21.76 -43.07 15.75
CA LYS A 138 22.69 -44.12 15.27
C LYS A 138 23.46 -43.75 14.01
N LYS A 139 22.84 -43.03 13.07
CA LYS A 139 23.45 -42.68 11.77
C LYS A 139 24.08 -41.28 11.82
N GLU A 140 25.34 -41.23 12.26
CA GLU A 140 26.08 -39.97 12.36
C GLU A 140 26.23 -39.25 11.01
N ASP A 141 26.56 -39.96 9.94
CA ASP A 141 26.73 -39.37 8.60
C ASP A 141 25.46 -38.69 8.10
N LEU A 142 24.32 -39.36 8.27
CA LEU A 142 23.01 -38.81 7.90
C LEU A 142 22.70 -37.56 8.72
N ARG A 143 22.93 -37.60 10.03
CA ARG A 143 22.73 -36.42 10.90
C ARG A 143 23.65 -35.26 10.50
N ALA A 144 24.90 -35.54 10.16
CA ALA A 144 25.86 -34.53 9.71
C ALA A 144 25.47 -33.92 8.36
N GLU A 145 24.92 -34.73 7.44
CA GLU A 145 24.36 -34.25 6.17
C GLU A 145 23.15 -33.33 6.40
N LEU A 146 22.16 -33.79 7.17
CA LEU A 146 20.98 -32.98 7.51
C LEU A 146 21.39 -31.68 8.21
N SER A 147 22.42 -31.70 9.05
CA SER A 147 22.93 -30.53 9.77
C SER A 147 23.46 -29.46 8.81
N ARG A 148 24.29 -29.84 7.83
CA ARG A 148 24.80 -28.91 6.79
C ARG A 148 23.65 -28.35 5.95
N ASN A 149 22.75 -29.22 5.51
CA ASN A 149 21.62 -28.85 4.69
C ASN A 149 20.64 -27.94 5.43
N ALA A 150 20.37 -28.19 6.72
CA ALA A 150 19.53 -27.35 7.57
C ALA A 150 20.04 -25.91 7.61
N LYS A 151 21.33 -25.75 7.89
CA LYS A 151 21.96 -24.44 7.96
C LYS A 151 21.91 -23.72 6.61
N SER A 152 22.23 -24.41 5.51
CA SER A 152 22.17 -23.84 4.15
C SER A 152 20.75 -23.40 3.80
N TRP A 153 19.78 -24.30 4.00
CA TRP A 153 18.37 -24.08 3.70
C TRP A 153 17.83 -22.81 4.37
N VAL A 154 18.04 -22.68 5.69
CA VAL A 154 17.56 -21.50 6.44
C VAL A 154 18.30 -20.23 6.01
N SER A 155 19.62 -20.31 5.79
CA SER A 155 20.44 -19.16 5.38
C SER A 155 20.04 -18.61 4.00
N GLU A 156 19.64 -19.49 3.10
CA GLU A 156 19.27 -19.13 1.72
C GLU A 156 17.83 -18.64 1.58
N ASN A 157 16.92 -19.06 2.47
CA ASN A 157 15.48 -18.88 2.27
C ASN A 157 14.78 -18.04 3.34
N PHE A 158 15.24 -18.06 4.60
CA PHE A 158 14.48 -17.50 5.72
C PHE A 158 15.19 -16.37 6.47
N LEU A 159 16.36 -15.93 6.01
CA LEU A 159 16.98 -14.70 6.52
C LEU A 159 16.20 -13.46 6.07
N THR A 160 16.31 -12.39 6.85
CA THR A 160 15.52 -11.17 6.66
C THR A 160 15.75 -10.51 5.29
N ASP A 161 16.98 -10.52 4.78
CA ASP A 161 17.32 -10.00 3.47
C ASP A 161 16.62 -10.79 2.34
N LYS A 162 16.55 -12.13 2.47
CA LYS A 162 15.87 -13.00 1.51
C LYS A 162 14.37 -12.84 1.55
N ALA A 163 13.79 -12.84 2.75
CA ALA A 163 12.37 -12.62 2.96
C ALA A 163 11.92 -11.25 2.43
N PHE A 164 12.74 -10.21 2.63
CA PHE A 164 12.43 -8.87 2.14
C PHE A 164 12.45 -8.79 0.60
N VAL A 165 13.44 -9.40 -0.06
CA VAL A 165 13.52 -9.41 -1.53
C VAL A 165 12.31 -10.13 -2.12
N ALA A 166 11.99 -11.34 -1.65
CA ALA A 166 10.83 -12.09 -2.13
C ALA A 166 9.51 -11.33 -1.91
N LEU A 167 9.36 -10.71 -0.73
CA LEU A 167 8.19 -9.86 -0.46
C LEU A 167 8.14 -8.66 -1.40
N HIS A 168 9.28 -8.00 -1.65
CA HIS A 168 9.39 -6.86 -2.55
C HIS A 168 9.02 -7.24 -4.00
N GLU A 169 9.46 -8.41 -4.47
CA GLU A 169 9.11 -8.94 -5.79
C GLU A 169 7.61 -9.19 -5.92
N ILE A 170 6.98 -9.85 -4.94
CA ILE A 170 5.52 -10.07 -4.91
C ILE A 170 4.75 -8.73 -5.01
N TYR A 171 5.23 -7.68 -4.35
CA TYR A 171 4.62 -6.34 -4.45
C TYR A 171 4.92 -5.62 -5.78
N ARG A 172 6.01 -5.98 -6.47
CA ARG A 172 6.42 -5.41 -7.77
C ARG A 172 5.84 -6.14 -8.98
N GLU A 173 5.46 -7.41 -8.86
CA GLU A 173 5.05 -8.27 -10.00
C GLU A 173 3.87 -7.73 -10.82
N ARG A 174 3.11 -6.76 -10.30
CA ARG A 174 2.17 -5.99 -11.11
C ARG A 174 2.81 -4.67 -11.54
N SER A 175 3.39 -4.65 -12.75
CA SER A 175 3.64 -3.41 -13.49
C SER A 175 2.32 -2.91 -14.11
N PHE A 176 2.22 -1.61 -14.37
CA PHE A 176 1.10 -1.08 -15.14
C PHE A 176 1.15 -1.59 -16.59
N SER A 177 -0.02 -1.75 -17.22
CA SER A 177 -0.09 -2.05 -18.65
C SER A 177 0.54 -0.91 -19.47
N ASP A 178 1.30 -1.26 -20.51
CA ASP A 178 1.83 -0.31 -21.49
C ASP A 178 0.77 0.13 -22.53
N GLU A 179 -0.40 -0.52 -22.56
CA GLU A 179 -1.50 -0.12 -23.43
C GLU A 179 -2.04 1.26 -23.03
N PRO A 180 -2.20 2.21 -23.98
CA PRO A 180 -2.87 3.48 -23.74
C PRO A 180 -4.27 3.27 -23.17
N ALA A 181 -4.42 3.53 -21.88
CA ALA A 181 -5.67 3.32 -21.17
C ALA A 181 -5.78 4.31 -19.99
N ALA A 182 -7.00 4.77 -19.74
CA ALA A 182 -7.31 5.64 -18.61
C ALA A 182 -8.46 5.09 -17.75
N ASN A 183 -8.29 5.21 -16.44
CA ASN A 183 -9.40 5.24 -15.50
C ASN A 183 -9.84 6.69 -15.27
N VAL A 184 -11.12 6.88 -14.97
CA VAL A 184 -11.70 8.18 -14.66
C VAL A 184 -12.41 8.10 -13.32
N SER A 185 -12.24 9.10 -12.46
CA SER A 185 -13.03 9.22 -11.23
C SER A 185 -13.74 10.55 -11.14
N ILE A 186 -15.01 10.51 -10.76
CA ILE A 186 -15.91 11.65 -10.61
C ILE A 186 -16.53 11.55 -9.22
N VAL A 187 -16.36 12.59 -8.40
CA VAL A 187 -17.00 12.68 -7.08
C VAL A 187 -18.29 13.49 -7.21
N LEU A 188 -19.40 12.93 -6.74
CA LEU A 188 -20.73 13.53 -6.76
C LEU A 188 -21.11 14.08 -5.38
N TYR A 189 -21.84 15.18 -5.35
CA TYR A 189 -22.51 15.71 -4.18
C TYR A 189 -23.76 16.49 -4.61
N ASN A 190 -24.93 15.85 -4.51
CA ASN A 190 -26.23 16.37 -4.92
C ASN A 190 -26.26 16.85 -6.39
N ASN A 191 -25.52 16.15 -7.27
CA ASN A 191 -25.48 16.42 -8.71
C ASN A 191 -26.77 15.96 -9.42
N LYS A 192 -27.16 16.70 -10.47
CA LYS A 192 -28.30 16.33 -11.32
C LYS A 192 -27.95 15.10 -12.16
N PHE A 193 -28.82 14.10 -12.12
CA PHE A 193 -28.63 12.84 -12.83
C PHE A 193 -28.36 13.03 -14.33
N ASP A 194 -29.14 13.88 -15.01
CA ASP A 194 -29.01 14.07 -16.46
C ASP A 194 -27.66 14.65 -16.88
N GLU A 195 -27.08 15.56 -16.07
CA GLU A 195 -25.76 16.14 -16.35
C GLU A 195 -24.66 15.07 -16.19
N VAL A 196 -24.74 14.26 -15.13
CA VAL A 196 -23.78 13.17 -14.89
C VAL A 196 -23.92 12.08 -15.95
N LYS A 197 -25.15 11.72 -16.33
CA LYS A 197 -25.43 10.75 -17.40
C LYS A 197 -24.82 11.19 -18.72
N ALA A 198 -24.98 12.46 -19.10
CA ALA A 198 -24.39 12.99 -20.34
C ALA A 198 -22.85 12.91 -20.32
N LEU A 199 -22.22 13.26 -19.20
CA LEU A 199 -20.77 13.14 -19.04
C LEU A 199 -20.30 11.68 -19.13
N VAL A 200 -20.98 10.75 -18.44
CA VAL A 200 -20.66 9.32 -18.49
C VAL A 200 -20.80 8.78 -19.91
N SER A 201 -21.88 9.13 -20.63
CA SER A 201 -22.07 8.71 -22.02
C SER A 201 -20.95 9.20 -22.94
N SER A 202 -20.52 10.47 -22.80
CA SER A 202 -19.37 11.00 -23.56
C SER A 202 -18.08 10.26 -23.24
N LEU A 203 -17.79 9.99 -21.96
CA LEU A 203 -16.58 9.25 -21.58
C LEU A 203 -16.61 7.80 -22.08
N ARG A 204 -17.78 7.15 -22.09
CA ARG A 204 -17.91 5.75 -22.52
C ARG A 204 -17.88 5.55 -24.02
N SER A 205 -18.15 6.56 -24.82
CA SER A 205 -17.94 6.45 -26.27
C SER A 205 -16.45 6.41 -26.64
N ASN A 206 -15.53 6.66 -25.69
CA ASN A 206 -14.09 6.54 -25.90
C ASN A 206 -13.53 5.19 -25.38
N PRO A 207 -12.94 4.34 -26.25
CA PRO A 207 -12.41 3.02 -25.87
C PRO A 207 -11.15 3.05 -24.98
N THR A 208 -10.45 4.18 -24.91
CA THR A 208 -9.32 4.43 -24.00
C THR A 208 -9.79 4.51 -22.54
N VAL A 209 -11.05 4.89 -22.30
CA VAL A 209 -11.64 4.94 -20.96
C VAL A 209 -12.08 3.54 -20.53
N LYS A 210 -11.20 2.83 -19.79
CA LYS A 210 -11.48 1.46 -19.34
C LYS A 210 -12.48 1.43 -18.19
N ARG A 211 -12.34 2.35 -17.22
CA ARG A 211 -13.25 2.40 -16.06
C ARG A 211 -13.60 3.82 -15.65
N ILE A 212 -14.88 4.04 -15.37
CA ILE A 212 -15.39 5.26 -14.75
C ILE A 212 -15.86 4.90 -13.34
N PHE A 213 -15.30 5.58 -12.35
CA PHE A 213 -15.74 5.53 -10.96
C PHE A 213 -16.64 6.73 -10.67
N LEU A 214 -17.89 6.46 -10.28
CA LEU A 214 -18.79 7.47 -9.74
C LEU A 214 -18.84 7.30 -8.22
N ILE A 215 -18.23 8.25 -7.51
CA ILE A 215 -18.15 8.23 -6.04
C ILE A 215 -19.17 9.23 -5.50
N ASP A 216 -20.32 8.75 -5.05
CA ASP A 216 -21.41 9.58 -4.55
C ASP A 216 -21.31 9.83 -3.05
N ASN A 217 -20.99 11.08 -2.72
CA ASN A 217 -20.86 11.61 -1.37
C ASN A 217 -22.16 12.31 -0.90
N SER A 218 -23.27 12.15 -1.64
CA SER A 218 -24.58 12.69 -1.28
C SER A 218 -25.18 11.96 -0.08
N GLU A 219 -26.06 12.65 0.63
CA GLU A 219 -26.78 12.09 1.77
C GLU A 219 -27.88 11.10 1.34
N ILE A 220 -28.41 11.27 0.13
CA ILE A 220 -29.49 10.44 -0.43
C ILE A 220 -28.97 9.74 -1.67
N ARG A 221 -29.11 8.41 -1.69
CA ARG A 221 -28.73 7.57 -2.82
C ARG A 221 -29.66 7.80 -4.02
N ASN A 222 -29.08 7.90 -5.20
CA ASN A 222 -29.83 7.90 -6.46
C ASN A 222 -29.55 6.59 -7.23
N ASP A 223 -30.52 5.68 -7.23
CA ASP A 223 -30.37 4.36 -7.86
C ASP A 223 -30.32 4.40 -9.39
N ASN A 224 -30.69 5.53 -10.02
CA ASN A 224 -30.56 5.67 -11.47
C ASN A 224 -29.10 5.53 -11.93
N TYR A 225 -28.11 5.79 -11.07
CA TYR A 225 -26.69 5.61 -11.39
C TYR A 225 -26.29 4.13 -11.55
N LEU A 226 -27.05 3.18 -10.99
CA LEU A 226 -26.79 1.73 -11.16
C LEU A 226 -27.03 1.25 -12.59
N GLY A 227 -27.85 1.98 -13.36
CA GLY A 227 -28.14 1.68 -14.76
C GLY A 227 -27.08 2.23 -15.73
N LEU A 228 -26.05 2.91 -15.23
CA LEU A 228 -24.95 3.41 -16.06
C LEU A 228 -23.80 2.40 -16.09
N ASP A 229 -23.05 2.36 -17.19
CA ASP A 229 -21.83 1.57 -17.29
C ASP A 229 -20.68 2.23 -16.50
N VAL A 230 -20.74 2.11 -15.18
CA VAL A 230 -19.79 2.73 -14.23
C VAL A 230 -19.60 1.85 -13.00
N THR A 231 -18.49 2.04 -12.29
CA THR A 231 -18.34 1.58 -10.92
C THR A 231 -18.93 2.64 -9.98
N TYR A 232 -20.18 2.43 -9.57
CA TYR A 232 -20.88 3.34 -8.66
C TYR A 232 -20.63 2.97 -7.19
N VAL A 233 -20.21 3.94 -6.39
CA VAL A 233 -19.98 3.80 -4.94
C VAL A 233 -20.76 4.89 -4.23
N PHE A 234 -21.73 4.51 -3.41
CA PHE A 234 -22.49 5.43 -2.57
C PHE A 234 -21.96 5.40 -1.14
N ASN A 235 -21.60 6.57 -0.60
CA ASN A 235 -20.95 6.68 0.71
C ASN A 235 -21.87 7.10 1.84
N ASP A 236 -23.13 7.50 1.60
CA ASP A 236 -24.11 8.04 2.57
C ASP A 236 -23.70 9.29 3.39
N ILE A 237 -22.45 9.70 3.28
CA ILE A 237 -21.89 10.87 3.95
C ILE A 237 -20.97 11.63 3.00
N ASN A 238 -20.94 12.95 3.16
CA ASN A 238 -20.00 13.77 2.43
C ASN A 238 -18.59 13.64 3.02
N LEU A 239 -17.77 12.81 2.37
CA LEU A 239 -16.38 12.54 2.74
C LEU A 239 -15.40 13.68 2.39
N GLY A 240 -15.82 14.62 1.54
CA GLY A 240 -14.94 15.61 0.93
C GLY A 240 -14.36 15.15 -0.41
N TYR A 241 -13.75 16.08 -1.14
CA TYR A 241 -13.35 15.90 -2.53
C TYR A 241 -12.20 14.89 -2.69
N GLY A 242 -11.05 15.17 -2.05
CA GLY A 242 -9.87 14.31 -2.14
C GLY A 242 -10.12 12.90 -1.60
N ARG A 243 -10.85 12.77 -0.48
CA ARG A 243 -11.19 11.46 0.09
C ARG A 243 -12.10 10.66 -0.85
N GLY A 244 -13.06 11.31 -1.52
CA GLY A 244 -13.88 10.65 -2.54
C GLY A 244 -13.02 10.10 -3.69
N HIS A 245 -12.13 10.90 -4.27
CA HIS A 245 -11.23 10.43 -5.33
C HIS A 245 -10.27 9.33 -4.85
N ASN A 246 -9.82 9.37 -3.60
CA ASN A 246 -8.96 8.33 -3.05
C ASN A 246 -9.59 6.93 -3.09
N ILE A 247 -10.92 6.80 -3.03
CA ILE A 247 -11.59 5.49 -3.17
C ILE A 247 -11.27 4.88 -4.55
N ALA A 248 -11.45 5.66 -5.61
CA ALA A 248 -11.15 5.25 -6.98
C ALA A 248 -9.65 5.06 -7.25
N LEU A 249 -8.81 5.95 -6.70
CA LEU A 249 -7.35 5.87 -6.86
C LEU A 249 -6.77 4.62 -6.19
N ARG A 250 -7.26 4.25 -5.00
CA ARG A 250 -6.85 3.00 -4.33
C ARG A 250 -7.19 1.78 -5.17
N GLN A 251 -8.39 1.73 -5.75
CA GLN A 251 -8.77 0.64 -6.64
C GLN A 251 -7.87 0.59 -7.88
N THR A 252 -7.57 1.76 -8.46
CA THR A 252 -6.71 1.86 -9.64
C THR A 252 -5.27 1.41 -9.36
N LEU A 253 -4.72 1.73 -8.18
CA LEU A 253 -3.43 1.23 -7.71
C LEU A 253 -3.43 -0.27 -7.37
N TYR A 254 -4.55 -0.80 -6.89
CA TYR A 254 -4.67 -2.23 -6.57
C TYR A 254 -4.74 -3.09 -7.84
N ASP A 255 -5.53 -2.63 -8.82
CA ASP A 255 -5.75 -3.35 -10.08
C ASP A 255 -4.55 -3.23 -11.03
N LYS A 256 -3.88 -2.08 -11.04
CA LYS A 256 -2.76 -1.74 -11.95
C LYS A 256 -3.04 -1.94 -13.45
N MET A 257 -4.32 -1.96 -13.83
CA MET A 257 -4.78 -2.18 -15.21
C MET A 257 -4.62 -0.95 -16.12
N SER A 258 -4.45 0.25 -15.56
CA SER A 258 -4.44 1.49 -16.33
C SER A 258 -3.27 2.38 -15.93
N PRO A 259 -2.37 2.74 -16.87
CA PRO A 259 -1.20 3.57 -16.60
C PRO A 259 -1.54 5.03 -16.28
N ILE A 260 -2.77 5.46 -16.60
CA ILE A 260 -3.25 6.84 -16.42
C ILE A 260 -4.55 6.86 -15.61
N HIS A 261 -4.66 7.80 -14.68
CA HIS A 261 -5.91 8.08 -13.96
C HIS A 261 -6.30 9.55 -14.14
N ILE A 262 -7.56 9.79 -14.48
CA ILE A 262 -8.13 11.12 -14.67
C ILE A 262 -9.08 11.43 -13.51
N VAL A 263 -8.77 12.46 -12.76
CA VAL A 263 -9.65 13.08 -11.77
C VAL A 263 -10.40 14.20 -12.45
N MET A 264 -11.73 14.25 -12.35
CA MET A 264 -12.50 15.37 -12.88
C MET A 264 -13.76 15.64 -12.07
N ASN A 265 -14.26 16.87 -12.17
CA ASN A 265 -15.54 17.23 -11.60
C ASN A 265 -16.71 16.76 -12.47
N ALA A 266 -17.87 16.57 -11.84
CA ALA A 266 -19.10 16.15 -12.51
C ALA A 266 -19.74 17.21 -13.43
N ASP A 267 -19.27 18.46 -13.36
CA ASP A 267 -19.77 19.62 -14.11
C ASP A 267 -18.82 20.04 -15.26
N VAL A 268 -17.95 19.11 -15.66
CA VAL A 268 -17.10 19.20 -16.84
C VAL A 268 -17.86 18.70 -18.08
N HIS A 269 -17.67 19.39 -19.19
CA HIS A 269 -18.10 18.98 -20.52
C HIS A 269 -16.89 18.90 -21.44
N LEU A 270 -16.78 17.79 -22.18
CA LEU A 270 -15.67 17.50 -23.08
C LEU A 270 -16.12 16.59 -24.22
N GLU A 271 -15.45 16.72 -25.36
CA GLU A 271 -15.54 15.78 -26.48
C GLU A 271 -14.69 14.53 -26.18
N PRO A 272 -15.17 13.32 -26.48
CA PRO A 272 -14.51 12.06 -26.10
C PRO A 272 -13.05 11.97 -26.58
N GLU A 273 -12.73 12.46 -27.78
CA GLU A 273 -11.41 12.39 -28.42
C GLU A 273 -10.32 13.16 -27.66
N ILE A 274 -10.72 14.06 -26.75
CA ILE A 274 -9.79 14.77 -25.86
C ILE A 274 -9.03 13.79 -24.97
N ILE A 275 -9.69 12.73 -24.51
CA ILE A 275 -9.07 11.73 -23.64
C ILE A 275 -7.95 11.00 -24.39
N ASP A 276 -8.15 10.61 -25.65
CA ASP A 276 -7.12 9.96 -26.46
C ASP A 276 -5.90 10.85 -26.63
N ASN A 277 -6.13 12.12 -27.00
CA ASN A 277 -5.05 13.09 -27.19
C ASN A 277 -4.20 13.24 -25.92
N ILE A 278 -4.84 13.29 -24.75
CA ILE A 278 -4.15 13.42 -23.47
C ILE A 278 -3.39 12.15 -23.11
N VAL A 279 -4.03 10.98 -23.23
CA VAL A 279 -3.43 9.69 -22.86
C VAL A 279 -2.26 9.36 -23.77
N VAL A 280 -2.39 9.54 -25.09
CA VAL A 280 -1.30 9.35 -26.05
C VAL A 280 -0.13 10.26 -25.73
N TYR A 281 -0.38 11.55 -25.46
CA TYR A 281 0.69 12.47 -25.06
C TYR A 281 1.41 12.01 -23.79
N MET A 282 0.66 11.58 -22.76
CA MET A 282 1.24 11.06 -21.51
C MET A 282 2.04 9.78 -21.74
N CYS A 283 1.59 8.86 -22.60
CA CYS A 283 2.34 7.64 -22.94
C CYS A 283 3.65 7.96 -23.67
N GLN A 284 3.66 8.95 -24.57
CA GLN A 284 4.84 9.37 -25.32
C GLN A 284 5.86 10.18 -24.49
N HIS A 285 5.43 10.80 -23.40
CA HIS A 285 6.27 11.65 -22.55
C HIS A 285 6.34 11.08 -21.13
N THR A 286 7.22 10.11 -20.93
CA THR A 286 7.39 9.41 -19.64
C THR A 286 7.88 10.32 -18.51
N ASP A 287 8.48 11.47 -18.83
CA ASP A 287 8.89 12.50 -17.88
C ASP A 287 7.73 13.36 -17.35
N VAL A 288 6.53 13.23 -17.93
CA VAL A 288 5.32 13.92 -17.47
C VAL A 288 4.56 13.07 -16.46
N ALA A 289 4.38 13.63 -15.26
CA ALA A 289 3.65 13.00 -14.17
C ALA A 289 2.18 13.43 -14.11
N MET A 290 1.89 14.68 -14.50
CA MET A 290 0.52 15.19 -14.57
C MET A 290 0.30 16.13 -15.75
N LEU A 291 -0.96 16.21 -16.18
CA LEU A 291 -1.40 17.07 -17.26
C LEU A 291 -2.79 17.65 -16.96
N MET A 292 -3.00 18.92 -17.32
CA MET A 292 -4.32 19.55 -17.37
C MET A 292 -4.55 20.25 -18.73
N PRO A 293 -5.71 20.05 -19.37
CA PRO A 293 -6.05 20.71 -20.62
C PRO A 293 -6.38 22.20 -20.41
N LYS A 294 -6.62 22.93 -21.51
CA LYS A 294 -7.18 24.29 -21.42
C LYS A 294 -8.62 24.24 -20.94
N VAL A 295 -9.00 25.14 -20.04
CA VAL A 295 -10.33 25.14 -19.42
C VAL A 295 -11.06 26.44 -19.75
N TYR A 296 -12.28 26.33 -20.26
CA TYR A 296 -13.17 27.45 -20.52
C TYR A 296 -14.35 27.49 -19.54
N TYR A 297 -14.85 28.69 -19.27
CA TYR A 297 -16.20 28.88 -18.76
C TYR A 297 -17.22 28.64 -19.89
N PRO A 298 -18.49 28.37 -19.57
CA PRO A 298 -19.56 28.25 -20.59
C PRO A 298 -19.74 29.49 -21.49
N ASN A 299 -19.22 30.65 -21.07
CA ASN A 299 -19.21 31.88 -21.85
C ASN A 299 -17.95 32.06 -22.73
N ASN A 300 -17.22 30.98 -23.00
CA ASN A 300 -15.99 30.92 -23.79
C ASN A 300 -14.81 31.76 -23.25
N LYS A 301 -14.87 32.25 -22.00
CA LYS A 301 -13.71 32.87 -21.34
C LYS A 301 -12.80 31.82 -20.72
N ILE A 302 -11.49 32.01 -20.85
CA ILE A 302 -10.48 31.12 -20.24
C ILE A 302 -10.61 31.13 -18.71
N GLN A 303 -10.54 29.95 -18.09
CA GLN A 303 -10.33 29.81 -16.65
C GLN A 303 -8.83 29.68 -16.37
N TYR A 304 -8.27 30.65 -15.66
CA TYR A 304 -6.86 30.63 -15.26
C TYR A 304 -6.65 29.71 -14.04
N LEU A 305 -6.54 28.42 -14.34
CA LEU A 305 -6.46 27.33 -13.35
C LEU A 305 -5.05 26.76 -13.20
N CYS A 306 -4.13 27.07 -14.11
CA CYS A 306 -2.70 26.82 -13.94
C CYS A 306 -2.11 27.94 -13.09
N ARG A 307 -1.43 27.60 -12.00
CA ARG A 307 -0.95 28.63 -11.08
C ARG A 307 0.43 28.33 -10.54
N LEU A 308 1.11 29.38 -10.15
CA LEU A 308 2.21 29.28 -9.19
C LEU A 308 1.68 28.76 -7.85
N LEU A 309 2.57 28.17 -7.04
CA LEU A 309 2.24 27.76 -5.69
C LEU A 309 1.94 28.99 -4.82
N PRO A 310 0.82 29.01 -4.09
CA PRO A 310 0.33 30.23 -3.44
C PRO A 310 1.13 30.58 -2.17
N THR A 311 1.23 31.88 -1.90
CA THR A 311 1.58 32.43 -0.58
C THR A 311 0.31 32.75 0.23
N PRO A 312 0.38 32.96 1.55
CA PRO A 312 -0.80 33.35 2.33
C PRO A 312 -1.50 34.59 1.79
N ILE A 313 -0.76 35.61 1.37
CA ILE A 313 -1.36 36.84 0.81
C ILE A 313 -2.02 36.59 -0.55
N ASP A 314 -1.61 35.58 -1.32
CA ASP A 314 -2.27 35.21 -2.57
C ASP A 314 -3.68 34.64 -2.33
N LEU A 315 -3.85 33.85 -1.26
CA LEU A 315 -5.15 33.27 -0.91
C LEU A 315 -6.04 34.27 -0.17
N PHE A 316 -5.55 34.84 0.93
CA PHE A 316 -6.33 35.73 1.78
C PHE A 316 -6.45 37.13 1.19
N GLY A 317 -5.38 37.67 0.60
CA GLY A 317 -5.40 38.99 -0.01
C GLY A 317 -6.35 39.06 -1.20
N ARG A 318 -6.41 38.02 -2.04
CA ARG A 318 -7.37 37.95 -3.17
C ARG A 318 -8.84 37.98 -2.70
N ARG A 319 -9.11 37.53 -1.47
CA ARG A 319 -10.46 37.48 -0.89
C ARG A 319 -10.82 38.77 -0.15
N PHE A 320 -9.89 39.32 0.63
CA PHE A 320 -10.18 40.39 1.60
C PHE A 320 -9.62 41.76 1.24
N LEU A 321 -8.65 41.86 0.31
CA LEU A 321 -8.07 43.14 -0.11
C LEU A 321 -8.70 43.67 -1.41
N PRO A 322 -8.70 45.00 -1.63
CA PRO A 322 -9.25 45.58 -2.86
C PRO A 322 -8.57 45.06 -4.12
N LYS A 323 -9.38 44.74 -5.15
CA LYS A 323 -8.91 44.13 -6.42
C LYS A 323 -7.78 44.90 -7.10
N ARG A 324 -7.77 46.24 -7.00
CA ARG A 324 -6.73 47.09 -7.61
C ARG A 324 -5.34 46.78 -7.06
N PHE A 325 -5.21 46.54 -5.76
CA PHE A 325 -3.92 46.18 -5.12
C PHE A 325 -3.48 44.75 -5.44
N MET A 326 -4.44 43.84 -5.59
CA MET A 326 -4.15 42.43 -5.85
C MET A 326 -3.98 42.08 -7.33
N ARG A 327 -4.34 42.97 -8.26
CA ARG A 327 -4.41 42.67 -9.70
C ARG A 327 -3.13 42.04 -10.25
N ARG A 328 -1.98 42.72 -10.12
CA ARG A 328 -0.69 42.21 -10.65
C ARG A 328 -0.28 40.88 -9.99
N ARG A 329 -0.54 40.74 -8.69
CA ARG A 329 -0.22 39.52 -7.93
C ARG A 329 -1.10 38.34 -8.36
N VAL A 330 -2.39 38.58 -8.61
CA VAL A 330 -3.32 37.58 -9.15
C VAL A 330 -2.94 37.20 -10.58
N GLU A 331 -2.63 38.16 -11.44
CA GLU A 331 -2.21 37.90 -12.83
C GLU A 331 -0.91 37.08 -12.87
N ARG A 332 0.06 37.38 -11.99
CA ARG A 332 1.29 36.59 -11.80
C ARG A 332 1.00 35.18 -11.28
N LEU A 333 0.21 35.06 -10.22
CA LEU A 333 -0.17 33.77 -9.64
C LEU A 333 -0.85 32.88 -10.69
N GLU A 334 -1.74 33.46 -11.49
CA GLU A 334 -2.48 32.83 -12.57
C GLU A 334 -1.67 32.67 -13.87
N MET A 335 -0.39 33.05 -13.87
CA MET A 335 0.55 32.93 -15.00
C MET A 335 -0.01 33.50 -16.30
N ARG A 336 -0.74 34.63 -16.23
CA ARG A 336 -1.45 35.17 -17.39
C ARG A 336 -0.54 35.69 -18.51
N HIS A 337 0.74 35.95 -18.22
CA HIS A 337 1.74 36.37 -19.22
C HIS A 337 2.04 35.29 -20.27
N THR A 338 1.64 34.04 -20.02
CA THR A 338 1.89 32.90 -20.94
C THR A 338 0.84 32.77 -22.05
N ASP A 339 -0.23 33.57 -22.00
CA ASP A 339 -1.41 33.53 -22.88
C ASP A 339 -2.16 32.17 -22.95
N TYR A 340 -1.70 31.15 -22.22
CA TYR A 340 -2.31 29.81 -22.20
C TYR A 340 -2.45 29.20 -23.60
N ASN A 341 -1.48 29.45 -24.47
CA ASN A 341 -1.48 28.97 -25.86
C ASN A 341 -0.32 28.01 -26.19
N LYS A 342 0.61 27.81 -25.26
CA LYS A 342 1.76 26.90 -25.41
C LYS A 342 1.76 25.84 -24.32
N ILE A 343 2.33 24.68 -24.63
CA ILE A 343 2.61 23.65 -23.63
C ILE A 343 3.66 24.22 -22.68
N ILE A 344 3.35 24.27 -21.39
CA ILE A 344 4.26 24.80 -20.36
C ILE A 344 4.23 23.90 -19.13
N GLU A 345 5.37 23.82 -18.45
CA GLU A 345 5.43 23.26 -17.10
C GLU A 345 4.83 24.26 -16.11
N VAL A 346 4.02 23.78 -15.16
CA VAL A 346 3.31 24.62 -14.19
C VAL A 346 3.44 24.06 -12.77
N PRO A 347 3.56 24.89 -11.73
CA PRO A 347 3.72 24.38 -10.37
C PRO A 347 2.45 23.75 -9.79
N HIS A 348 1.28 24.11 -10.33
CA HIS A 348 -0.02 23.67 -9.84
C HIS A 348 -1.08 23.65 -10.95
N ILE A 349 -1.85 22.57 -10.99
CA ILE A 349 -3.08 22.40 -11.80
C ILE A 349 -4.28 22.18 -10.88
N SER A 350 -5.47 22.54 -11.36
CA SER A 350 -6.72 22.50 -10.59
C SER A 350 -7.31 21.10 -10.54
N GLY A 351 -7.91 20.75 -9.40
CA GLY A 351 -8.66 19.49 -9.22
C GLY A 351 -9.79 19.27 -10.23
N CYS A 352 -10.33 20.32 -10.87
CA CYS A 352 -11.45 20.17 -11.81
C CYS A 352 -11.18 19.18 -12.95
N PHE A 353 -9.93 19.04 -13.37
CA PHE A 353 -9.48 18.02 -14.32
C PHE A 353 -7.97 17.81 -14.13
N MET A 354 -7.56 16.64 -13.63
CA MET A 354 -6.16 16.25 -13.48
C MET A 354 -5.95 14.88 -14.11
N THR A 355 -5.11 14.82 -15.13
CA THR A 355 -4.58 13.56 -15.63
C THR A 355 -3.31 13.24 -14.87
N ILE A 356 -3.21 12.03 -14.30
CA ILE A 356 -2.14 11.61 -13.42
C ILE A 356 -1.55 10.29 -13.93
N ARG A 357 -0.23 10.19 -14.02
CA ARG A 357 0.45 8.91 -14.23
C ARG A 357 0.30 8.05 -12.98
N THR A 358 -0.32 6.87 -13.12
CA THR A 358 -0.76 6.07 -11.97
C THR A 358 0.41 5.60 -11.10
N GLU A 359 1.53 5.17 -11.69
CA GLU A 359 2.73 4.75 -10.94
C GLU A 359 3.33 5.86 -10.05
N VAL A 360 3.09 7.13 -10.37
CA VAL A 360 3.61 8.24 -9.55
C VAL A 360 2.85 8.34 -8.23
N LEU A 361 1.60 7.88 -8.18
CA LEU A 361 0.79 7.88 -6.96
C LEU A 361 1.32 6.92 -5.89
N GLU A 362 1.99 5.83 -6.28
CA GLU A 362 2.67 4.93 -5.34
C GLU A 362 3.82 5.65 -4.60
N LYS A 363 4.46 6.61 -5.28
CA LYS A 363 5.62 7.36 -4.75
C LYS A 363 5.20 8.64 -4.03
N SER A 364 4.22 9.37 -4.57
CA SER A 364 3.77 10.65 -4.00
C SER A 364 2.76 10.49 -2.87
N GLY A 365 2.06 9.35 -2.83
CA GLY A 365 0.81 9.18 -2.09
C GLY A 365 -0.38 9.86 -2.77
N LEU A 366 -1.59 9.55 -2.28
CA LEU A 366 -2.87 10.04 -2.84
C LEU A 366 -3.24 11.45 -2.33
N PHE A 367 -4.49 11.92 -2.50
CA PHE A 367 -4.93 13.16 -1.86
C PHE A 367 -4.81 13.05 -0.34
N ASP A 368 -4.35 14.13 0.30
CA ASP A 368 -4.22 14.20 1.74
C ASP A 368 -5.61 14.41 2.37
N GLU A 369 -6.13 13.36 2.99
CA GLU A 369 -7.52 13.32 3.49
C GLU A 369 -7.79 14.26 4.66
N ARG A 370 -6.80 14.99 5.15
CA ARG A 370 -6.99 16.09 6.09
C ARG A 370 -7.68 17.27 5.42
N PHE A 371 -7.55 17.43 4.10
CA PHE A 371 -8.27 18.43 3.32
C PHE A 371 -9.65 17.89 2.95
N PHE A 372 -10.69 18.56 3.45
CA PHE A 372 -12.07 18.23 3.08
C PHE A 372 -12.41 18.74 1.67
N LEU A 373 -12.01 19.99 1.38
CA LEU A 373 -12.23 20.69 0.11
C LEU A 373 -11.27 21.89 0.05
N TYR A 374 -10.85 22.25 -1.17
CA TYR A 374 -9.84 23.26 -1.49
C TYR A 374 -8.41 22.94 -1.00
N LEU A 375 -7.43 23.24 -1.86
CA LEU A 375 -5.99 23.05 -1.67
C LEU A 375 -5.51 21.60 -1.56
N GLU A 376 -6.40 20.61 -1.57
CA GLU A 376 -6.02 19.20 -1.75
C GLU A 376 -5.30 18.97 -3.08
N ASP A 377 -5.72 19.69 -4.13
CA ASP A 377 -5.14 19.66 -5.47
C ASP A 377 -3.76 20.33 -5.51
N VAL A 378 -3.60 21.48 -4.84
CA VAL A 378 -2.32 22.17 -4.67
C VAL A 378 -1.32 21.30 -3.90
N ASP A 379 -1.77 20.65 -2.82
CA ASP A 379 -0.95 19.72 -2.06
C ASP A 379 -0.50 18.51 -2.88
N LEU A 380 -1.46 17.85 -3.56
CA LEU A 380 -1.17 16.67 -4.36
C LEU A 380 -0.24 17.02 -5.52
N THR A 381 -0.53 18.10 -6.24
CA THR A 381 0.28 18.53 -7.38
C THR A 381 1.72 18.78 -6.96
N ARG A 382 1.93 19.48 -5.83
CA ARG A 382 3.26 19.75 -5.30
C ARG A 382 4.03 18.50 -4.88
N ARG A 383 3.34 17.44 -4.43
CA ARG A 383 3.98 16.15 -4.11
C ARG A 383 4.32 15.36 -5.37
N ILE A 384 3.44 15.36 -6.36
CA ILE A 384 3.65 14.63 -7.61
C ILE A 384 4.74 15.28 -8.47
N SER A 385 4.86 16.61 -8.48
CA SER A 385 5.86 17.32 -9.28
C SER A 385 7.32 16.99 -8.93
N LYS A 386 7.56 16.34 -7.79
CA LYS A 386 8.89 15.82 -7.40
C LYS A 386 9.33 14.61 -8.23
N TRP A 387 8.40 13.96 -8.92
CA TRP A 387 8.61 12.71 -9.64
C TRP A 387 8.46 12.87 -11.17
N GLY A 388 8.12 14.06 -11.65
CA GLY A 388 7.99 14.36 -13.06
C GLY A 388 7.30 15.71 -13.30
N LYS A 389 7.27 16.13 -14.55
CA LYS A 389 6.72 17.43 -14.95
C LYS A 389 5.20 17.47 -14.75
N THR A 390 4.70 18.63 -14.34
CA THR A 390 3.28 18.95 -14.36
C THR A 390 3.03 19.89 -15.53
N ILE A 391 2.24 19.45 -16.50
CA ILE A 391 2.08 20.12 -17.79
C ILE A 391 0.72 20.76 -17.94
N PHE A 392 0.71 22.02 -18.38
CA PHE A 392 -0.46 22.63 -19.01
C PHE A 392 -0.45 22.29 -20.51
N TYR A 393 -1.54 21.73 -21.01
CA TYR A 393 -1.64 21.21 -22.38
C TYR A 393 -2.76 21.90 -23.17
N PRO A 394 -2.47 22.99 -23.91
CA PRO A 394 -3.51 23.78 -24.57
C PRO A 394 -3.97 23.24 -25.93
N LYS A 395 -3.48 22.09 -26.38
CA LYS A 395 -3.86 21.49 -27.67
C LYS A 395 -5.30 20.99 -27.68
N VAL A 396 -5.86 20.72 -26.49
CA VAL A 396 -7.26 20.34 -26.27
C VAL A 396 -7.85 21.19 -25.17
N HIS A 397 -9.19 21.26 -25.10
CA HIS A 397 -9.87 22.08 -24.12
C HIS A 397 -11.17 21.47 -23.62
N ILE A 398 -11.54 21.79 -22.38
CA ILE A 398 -12.79 21.37 -21.74
C ILE A 398 -13.57 22.59 -21.27
N VAL A 399 -14.87 22.42 -21.04
CA VAL A 399 -15.75 23.44 -20.44
C VAL A 399 -16.12 23.02 -19.03
N HIS A 400 -15.96 23.90 -18.04
CA HIS A 400 -16.25 23.62 -16.64
C HIS A 400 -17.23 24.64 -16.06
N LYS A 401 -18.40 24.21 -15.58
CA LYS A 401 -19.44 25.07 -15.01
C LYS A 401 -19.11 25.47 -13.56
N HIS A 402 -18.05 26.24 -13.37
CA HIS A 402 -17.58 26.59 -12.02
C HIS A 402 -18.57 27.41 -11.18
N ASN A 403 -19.08 26.82 -10.10
CA ASN A 403 -19.76 27.54 -9.03
C ASN A 403 -18.74 28.01 -7.98
N ARG A 404 -18.56 29.34 -7.79
CA ARG A 404 -17.70 29.92 -6.74
C ARG A 404 -18.30 29.77 -5.34
N GLY A 405 -18.52 28.54 -4.88
CA GLY A 405 -19.26 28.24 -3.66
C GLY A 405 -18.68 28.90 -2.39
N SER A 406 -17.37 29.03 -2.26
CA SER A 406 -16.74 29.73 -1.11
C SER A 406 -16.98 31.24 -1.09
N TYR A 407 -17.42 31.84 -2.21
CA TYR A 407 -17.79 33.24 -2.27
C TYR A 407 -19.22 33.49 -1.80
N SER A 408 -20.09 32.48 -1.93
CA SER A 408 -21.52 32.55 -1.60
C SER A 408 -21.91 31.84 -0.30
N SER A 409 -21.03 31.02 0.30
CA SER A 409 -21.33 30.25 1.52
C SER A 409 -20.27 30.44 2.61
N PHE A 410 -20.71 30.86 3.80
CA PHE A 410 -19.84 30.98 4.99
C PHE A 410 -19.25 29.63 5.40
N LYS A 411 -20.02 28.53 5.32
CA LYS A 411 -19.54 27.17 5.60
C LYS A 411 -18.40 26.77 4.65
N LEU A 412 -18.54 27.06 3.35
CA LEU A 412 -17.49 26.79 2.35
C LEU A 412 -16.28 27.72 2.52
N LEU A 413 -16.49 28.96 2.94
CA LEU A 413 -15.40 29.87 3.30
C LEU A 413 -14.59 29.32 4.48
N MET A 414 -15.24 28.88 5.56
CA MET A 414 -14.55 28.28 6.71
C MET A 414 -13.77 27.01 6.34
N ARG A 415 -14.31 26.18 5.44
CA ARG A 415 -13.58 25.03 4.87
C ARG A 415 -12.32 25.48 4.14
N HIS A 416 -12.42 26.50 3.27
CA HIS A 416 -11.27 27.02 2.55
C HIS A 416 -10.20 27.60 3.49
N ILE A 417 -10.59 28.35 4.53
CA ILE A 417 -9.66 28.89 5.54
C ILE A 417 -8.98 27.75 6.32
N THR A 418 -9.75 26.74 6.73
CA THR A 418 -9.22 25.58 7.46
C THR A 418 -8.23 24.79 6.60
N SER A 419 -8.54 24.58 5.32
CA SER A 419 -7.63 23.95 4.37
C SER A 419 -6.39 24.81 4.13
N ALA A 420 -6.50 26.13 4.01
CA ALA A 420 -5.36 27.04 3.91
C ALA A 420 -4.44 26.93 5.12
N TYR A 421 -5.01 26.91 6.34
CA TYR A 421 -4.24 26.69 7.55
C TYR A 421 -3.49 25.35 7.52
N LYS A 422 -4.16 24.25 7.15
CA LYS A 422 -3.54 22.91 7.03
C LYS A 422 -2.42 22.89 5.99
N TYR A 423 -2.62 23.52 4.83
CA TYR A 423 -1.64 23.60 3.75
C TYR A 423 -0.39 24.36 4.21
N PHE A 424 -0.55 25.56 4.74
CA PHE A 424 0.60 26.37 5.19
C PHE A 424 1.25 25.83 6.46
N ARG A 425 0.52 25.09 7.31
CA ARG A 425 1.12 24.34 8.42
C ARG A 425 2.01 23.21 7.90
N LYS A 426 1.62 22.54 6.81
CA LYS A 426 2.38 21.45 6.19
C LYS A 426 3.62 21.96 5.44
N TRP A 427 3.50 23.07 4.72
CA TRP A 427 4.54 23.54 3.78
C TRP A 427 5.30 24.80 4.22
N GLY A 428 4.74 25.59 5.14
CA GLY A 428 5.33 26.82 5.65
C GLY A 428 4.42 28.05 5.46
N PHE A 429 4.12 28.76 6.55
CA PHE A 429 3.38 30.03 6.51
C PHE A 429 4.26 31.18 6.04
N PHE A 430 5.38 31.41 6.74
CA PHE A 430 6.23 32.58 6.55
C PHE A 430 7.43 32.30 5.64
N SER A 431 8.01 31.10 5.76
CA SER A 431 9.16 30.67 4.97
C SER A 431 8.85 29.34 4.31
N ASP A 432 8.95 29.30 2.98
CA ASP A 432 8.80 28.10 2.16
C ASP A 432 9.76 28.23 0.96
N LYS A 433 11.02 27.82 1.20
CA LYS A 433 12.11 27.94 0.23
C LYS A 433 11.86 27.11 -1.03
N GLU A 434 11.23 25.94 -0.87
CA GLU A 434 10.91 25.05 -1.98
C GLU A 434 9.91 25.72 -2.94
N ARG A 435 8.84 26.34 -2.40
CA ARG A 435 7.90 27.14 -3.20
C ARG A 435 8.61 28.25 -3.97
N GLU A 436 9.50 28.99 -3.30
CA GLU A 436 10.22 30.11 -3.93
C GLU A 436 11.09 29.64 -5.09
N VAL A 437 11.81 28.53 -4.91
CA VAL A 437 12.66 27.93 -5.96
C VAL A 437 11.79 27.44 -7.13
N ILE A 438 10.74 26.66 -6.85
CA ILE A 438 9.84 26.13 -7.89
C ILE A 438 9.19 27.28 -8.68
N ASN A 439 8.58 28.24 -7.98
CA ASN A 439 7.89 29.34 -8.62
C ASN A 439 8.84 30.21 -9.44
N ARG A 440 10.05 30.49 -8.94
CA ARG A 440 11.05 31.27 -9.68
C ARG A 440 11.49 30.55 -10.94
N LYS A 441 11.91 29.28 -10.81
CA LYS A 441 12.34 28.44 -11.94
C LYS A 441 11.30 28.42 -13.07
N ILE A 442 10.03 28.16 -12.73
CA ILE A 442 8.97 28.08 -13.73
C ILE A 442 8.59 29.46 -14.29
N PHE A 443 8.53 30.48 -13.44
CA PHE A 443 8.20 31.83 -13.91
C PHE A 443 9.27 32.33 -14.89
N ASP A 444 10.56 32.17 -14.56
CA ASP A 444 11.66 32.61 -15.42
C ASP A 444 11.73 31.80 -16.72
N ALA A 445 11.37 30.51 -16.70
CA ALA A 445 11.30 29.67 -17.90
C ALA A 445 10.11 29.98 -18.82
N THR A 446 9.18 30.83 -18.40
CA THR A 446 7.94 31.17 -19.15
C THR A 446 7.81 32.65 -19.50
N LEU A 447 8.79 33.47 -19.12
CA LEU A 447 9.00 34.83 -19.65
C LEU A 447 9.63 34.73 -21.04
#